data_AF-A0A366R8N6-F1
#
_entry.id   AF-A0A366R8N6-F1
#
_cell.length_a   1.000
_cell.length_b   1.000
_cell.length_c   1.000
_cell.angle_alpha   90.00
_cell.angle_beta   90.00
_cell.angle_gamma   90.00
#
_symmetry.space_group_name_H-M   'P 1'
#
loop_
_entity.id
_entity.type
_entity.pdbx_description
1 polymer ?
#
loop_
_entity_poly.entity_id
_entity_poly.type
_entity_poly.pdbx_seq_one_letter_code
_entity_poly.pdbx_strand_id
1 'polypeptide(L)'
;MSSSSPVADRRKARSKNGCLTCRIRKVKCDERRPPLSARGQKGIPSPVGYGSPRLLASSESPRTETGSASPVDFISPGSSLGSPRPSLSTAHIALANSLHLTPEDKAAFAYIPQSIMVLSYGKLWPWSNFSYIYTHIASQYPGVMRSFIAIANMELRAKDLLIAQDAIDPAGALERASRLGSAATVHYSQALQDLSSLLSHICSTAEQSCDVDALFTMWFLILRYEAYDSETTGASLLHLEGIRSFLRPYLQGEGKKLPCVAQGMLLYTLYLDADSATGNTSSGQFCLDFLSRDAHDYISHEHLFLSVRSALPKIWGEQYPVSELVDDLENYRPLRLYHLCQGAKLELLRLARSTTREEGSLKKLWGNVESFGDVSSA
;
A
#
# COMPACT_ATOMS: atom_id res chain seq x y z
N MET A 1 -22.89 17.65 70.78
CA MET A 1 -21.74 16.93 71.39
C MET A 1 -22.26 15.62 71.95
N SER A 2 -21.72 14.42 71.77
CA SER A 2 -20.72 13.84 70.87
C SER A 2 -20.84 12.32 71.00
N SER A 3 -20.42 11.62 69.94
CA SER A 3 -19.86 10.27 69.90
C SER A 3 -20.76 9.09 69.49
N SER A 4 -20.66 8.72 68.21
CA SER A 4 -20.84 7.35 67.73
C SER A 4 -19.89 7.12 66.54
N SER A 5 -18.92 6.21 66.75
CA SER A 5 -17.87 5.80 65.81
C SER A 5 -18.42 5.17 64.53
N PRO A 6 -17.83 5.41 63.34
CA PRO A 6 -18.06 4.56 62.18
C PRO A 6 -16.94 3.53 61.99
N VAL A 7 -17.41 2.35 61.57
CA VAL A 7 -16.68 1.15 61.18
C VAL A 7 -15.63 1.46 60.11
N ALA A 8 -14.39 1.03 60.34
CA ALA A 8 -13.29 1.13 59.39
C ALA A 8 -13.47 0.14 58.23
N ASP A 9 -13.94 0.65 57.09
CA ASP A 9 -13.99 -0.06 55.83
C ASP A 9 -12.55 -0.20 55.26
N ARG A 10 -11.95 -1.38 55.47
CA ARG A 10 -10.58 -1.70 55.02
C ARG A 10 -10.52 -1.80 53.50
N ARG A 11 -10.41 -0.67 52.81
CA ARG A 11 -10.01 -0.62 51.40
C ARG A 11 -8.58 -1.13 51.26
N LYS A 12 -8.42 -2.41 50.91
CA LYS A 12 -7.12 -3.03 50.59
C LYS A 12 -6.41 -2.19 49.51
N ALA A 13 -5.20 -1.74 49.82
CA ALA A 13 -4.34 -1.02 48.88
C ALA A 13 -4.07 -1.88 47.63
N ARG A 14 -4.26 -1.28 46.45
CA ARG A 14 -4.30 -1.95 45.16
C ARG A 14 -2.89 -2.24 44.65
N SER A 15 -2.63 -3.47 44.21
CA SER A 15 -1.34 -3.83 43.61
C SER A 15 -1.09 -3.03 42.33
N LYS A 16 0.01 -2.27 42.31
CA LYS A 16 0.49 -1.53 41.13
C LYS A 16 1.25 -2.43 40.14
N ASN A 17 1.29 -3.74 40.32
CA ASN A 17 2.19 -4.61 39.55
C ASN A 17 1.50 -5.45 38.44
N GLY A 18 0.19 -5.29 38.20
CA GLY A 18 -0.52 -5.98 37.10
C GLY A 18 -0.40 -5.29 35.73
N CYS A 19 -0.51 -6.05 34.64
CA CYS A 19 -0.54 -5.53 33.27
C CYS A 19 -1.78 -4.64 33.00
N LEU A 20 -1.76 -3.85 31.93
CA LEU A 20 -2.84 -2.91 31.59
C LEU A 20 -4.19 -3.63 31.44
N THR A 21 -4.19 -4.79 30.79
CA THR A 21 -5.38 -5.61 30.54
C THR A 21 -6.03 -6.12 31.83
N CYS A 22 -5.25 -6.68 32.76
CA CYS A 22 -5.75 -7.14 34.06
C CYS A 22 -6.23 -5.98 34.93
N ARG A 23 -5.59 -4.80 34.83
CA ARG A 23 -6.03 -3.58 35.52
C ARG A 23 -7.38 -3.08 35.00
N ILE A 24 -7.59 -3.05 33.68
CA ILE A 24 -8.87 -2.67 33.06
C ILE A 24 -9.97 -3.65 33.48
N ARG A 25 -9.67 -4.95 33.44
CA ARG A 25 -10.64 -6.02 33.76
C ARG A 25 -10.82 -6.28 35.26
N LYS A 26 -10.08 -5.58 36.14
CA LYS A 26 -10.13 -5.70 37.61
C LYS A 26 -9.87 -7.13 38.12
N VAL A 27 -9.02 -7.90 37.43
CA VAL A 27 -8.64 -9.28 37.80
C VAL A 27 -7.17 -9.36 38.23
N LYS A 28 -6.81 -10.39 39.02
CA LYS A 28 -5.42 -10.63 39.48
C LYS A 28 -4.55 -11.09 38.30
N CYS A 29 -3.30 -10.60 38.24
CA CYS A 29 -2.36 -10.89 37.16
C CYS A 29 -1.36 -11.94 37.66
N ASP A 30 -1.37 -13.13 37.05
CA ASP A 30 -0.54 -14.28 37.48
C ASP A 30 0.73 -14.48 36.62
N GLU A 31 0.97 -13.59 35.65
CA GLU A 31 2.17 -13.62 34.82
C GLU A 31 3.43 -13.20 35.60
N ARG A 32 4.39 -14.13 35.73
CA ARG A 32 5.73 -13.82 36.26
C ARG A 32 6.56 -13.11 35.18
N ARG A 33 6.97 -11.87 35.45
CA ARG A 33 7.92 -11.14 34.58
C ARG A 33 9.35 -11.68 34.76
N PRO A 34 10.16 -11.81 33.70
CA PRO A 34 11.62 -11.91 33.83
C PRO A 34 12.18 -10.58 34.36
N PRO A 35 13.27 -10.60 35.17
CA PRO A 35 13.82 -9.38 35.74
C PRO A 35 14.57 -8.56 34.68
N LEU A 36 14.13 -7.32 34.44
CA LEU A 36 14.90 -6.30 33.72
C LEU A 36 15.49 -5.31 34.71
N SER A 37 16.82 -5.20 34.69
CA SER A 37 17.63 -4.28 35.48
C SER A 37 17.28 -2.82 35.15
N ALA A 38 17.18 -2.01 36.20
CA ALA A 38 16.83 -0.61 36.16
C ALA A 38 18.03 0.25 35.75
N ARG A 39 17.85 1.14 34.77
CA ARG A 39 18.45 2.49 34.81
C ARG A 39 17.56 3.45 34.05
N GLY A 40 16.99 4.40 34.77
CA GLY A 40 16.03 5.36 34.24
C GLY A 40 16.68 6.52 33.52
N GLN A 41 15.92 7.11 32.60
CA GLN A 41 15.95 8.54 32.30
C GLN A 41 14.55 8.99 31.88
N LYS A 42 14.17 10.19 32.35
CA LYS A 42 12.87 10.84 32.18
C LYS A 42 12.92 11.75 30.94
N GLY A 43 11.84 11.73 30.15
CA GLY A 43 11.24 12.91 29.49
C GLY A 43 11.66 13.22 28.04
N ILE A 44 10.76 13.02 27.07
CA ILE A 44 9.89 14.01 26.38
C ILE A 44 9.01 13.23 25.36
N PRO A 45 7.72 13.59 25.11
CA PRO A 45 6.82 12.80 24.27
C PRO A 45 6.90 13.17 22.78
N SER A 46 7.12 12.16 21.93
CA SER A 46 6.97 12.24 20.47
C SER A 46 5.55 11.80 20.05
N PRO A 47 4.93 12.37 19.00
CA PRO A 47 3.60 11.98 18.56
C PRO A 47 3.58 10.59 17.93
N VAL A 48 2.55 9.84 18.27
CA VAL A 48 2.35 8.41 18.02
C VAL A 48 2.07 8.12 16.54
N GLY A 49 2.89 7.27 15.93
CA GLY A 49 2.64 6.60 14.65
C GLY A 49 2.55 5.09 14.86
N TYR A 50 1.46 4.51 14.33
CA TYR A 50 0.95 3.15 14.41
C TYR A 50 1.95 1.98 14.59
N GLY A 51 1.60 1.08 15.52
CA GLY A 51 2.29 -0.17 15.78
C GLY A 51 1.99 -1.27 14.75
N SER A 52 3.03 -2.01 14.38
CA SER A 52 2.95 -3.21 13.54
C SER A 52 2.17 -4.35 14.21
N PRO A 53 1.34 -5.12 13.46
CA PRO A 53 0.84 -6.39 13.94
C PRO A 53 1.97 -7.43 13.94
N ARG A 54 2.28 -8.00 15.11
CA ARG A 54 3.10 -9.22 15.22
C ARG A 54 2.26 -10.42 14.77
N LEU A 55 2.65 -11.08 13.69
CA LEU A 55 2.11 -12.37 13.29
C LEU A 55 2.71 -13.47 14.19
N LEU A 56 1.85 -14.16 14.93
CA LEU A 56 2.15 -15.42 15.61
C LEU A 56 2.09 -16.54 14.57
N ALA A 57 3.24 -16.97 14.07
CA ALA A 57 3.36 -18.21 13.32
C ALA A 57 3.35 -19.39 14.30
N SER A 58 2.32 -20.23 14.24
CA SER A 58 2.37 -21.60 14.75
C SER A 58 2.67 -22.52 13.57
N SER A 59 3.81 -23.20 13.59
CA SER A 59 4.13 -24.28 12.66
C SER A 59 4.59 -25.48 13.48
N GLU A 60 3.69 -26.44 13.65
CA GLU A 60 4.03 -27.80 14.04
C GLU A 60 4.73 -28.48 12.86
N SER A 61 5.90 -29.08 13.12
CA SER A 61 6.65 -29.88 12.14
C SER A 61 6.41 -31.38 12.40
N PRO A 62 6.16 -32.22 11.39
CA PRO A 62 6.24 -33.67 11.55
C PRO A 62 7.70 -34.14 11.43
N ARG A 63 8.08 -35.03 12.34
CA ARG A 63 9.39 -35.69 12.42
C ARG A 63 9.57 -36.70 11.29
N THR A 64 10.77 -36.72 10.72
CA THR A 64 11.33 -37.73 9.81
C THR A 64 11.67 -38.99 10.59
N GLU A 65 11.08 -40.12 10.23
CA GLU A 65 11.57 -41.45 10.63
C GLU A 65 12.41 -42.05 9.51
N THR A 66 13.54 -42.61 9.92
CA THR A 66 14.62 -43.18 9.12
C THR A 66 14.39 -44.69 8.99
N GLY A 67 14.42 -45.20 7.76
CA GLY A 67 14.40 -46.63 7.45
C GLY A 67 15.48 -46.96 6.43
N SER A 68 16.33 -47.93 6.77
CA SER A 68 17.60 -48.28 6.13
C SER A 68 17.51 -49.62 5.35
N ALA A 69 18.39 -49.75 4.35
CA ALA A 69 18.95 -50.96 3.71
C ALA A 69 18.08 -51.76 2.69
N SER A 70 18.56 -52.33 1.56
CA SER A 70 19.76 -52.25 0.69
C SER A 70 19.41 -52.97 -0.67
N PRO A 71 20.30 -53.57 -1.51
CA PRO A 71 20.62 -53.10 -2.87
C PRO A 71 20.44 -54.15 -4.00
N VAL A 72 20.37 -53.75 -5.29
CA VAL A 72 20.81 -54.61 -6.42
C VAL A 72 21.31 -53.76 -7.60
N ASP A 73 22.32 -54.32 -8.25
CA ASP A 73 23.36 -53.76 -9.11
C ASP A 73 23.06 -53.72 -10.62
N PHE A 74 23.77 -52.80 -11.29
CA PHE A 74 24.37 -52.85 -12.65
C PHE A 74 23.48 -52.91 -13.91
N ILE A 75 23.68 -51.95 -14.83
CA ILE A 75 24.54 -52.04 -16.04
C ILE A 75 24.50 -50.67 -16.78
N SER A 76 25.67 -50.04 -16.95
CA SER A 76 25.95 -49.02 -17.98
C SER A 76 26.52 -49.71 -19.23
N PRO A 77 26.35 -49.14 -20.44
CA PRO A 77 27.48 -48.37 -20.99
C PRO A 77 27.07 -47.20 -21.91
N GLY A 78 27.96 -46.23 -22.08
CA GLY A 78 27.93 -45.32 -23.23
C GLY A 78 28.24 -43.87 -22.93
N SER A 79 29.50 -43.57 -22.64
CA SER A 79 30.07 -42.23 -22.63
C SER A 79 30.09 -41.62 -24.04
N SER A 80 29.34 -40.54 -24.25
CA SER A 80 29.61 -39.56 -25.31
C SER A 80 29.71 -38.17 -24.68
N LEU A 81 30.92 -37.58 -24.75
CA LEU A 81 31.19 -36.19 -24.40
C LEU A 81 30.24 -35.27 -25.18
N GLY A 82 29.22 -34.74 -24.50
CA GLY A 82 28.40 -33.65 -24.98
C GLY A 82 28.86 -32.36 -24.30
N SER A 83 29.49 -31.47 -25.08
CA SER A 83 29.82 -30.10 -24.69
C SER A 83 28.65 -29.43 -23.97
N PRO A 84 28.87 -28.69 -22.86
CA PRO A 84 27.80 -27.91 -22.27
C PRO A 84 27.34 -26.87 -23.30
N ARG A 85 26.09 -26.97 -23.74
CA ARG A 85 25.42 -25.89 -24.47
C ARG A 85 25.47 -24.65 -23.57
N PRO A 86 25.94 -23.49 -24.07
CA PRO A 86 25.82 -22.27 -23.28
C PRO A 86 24.34 -22.01 -23.05
N SER A 87 23.94 -21.97 -21.78
CA SER A 87 22.67 -21.39 -21.38
C SER A 87 22.63 -19.98 -21.94
N LEU A 88 21.67 -19.70 -22.84
CA LEU A 88 21.42 -18.36 -23.35
C LEU A 88 21.20 -17.45 -22.14
N SER A 89 22.20 -16.62 -21.86
CA SER A 89 22.10 -15.58 -20.86
C SER A 89 21.00 -14.63 -21.30
N THR A 90 19.86 -14.65 -20.62
CA THR A 90 18.77 -13.68 -20.79
C THR A 90 19.15 -12.29 -20.27
N ALA A 91 20.43 -12.02 -20.01
CA ALA A 91 20.92 -10.72 -19.56
C ALA A 91 20.58 -9.57 -20.51
N HIS A 92 20.26 -9.85 -21.79
CA HIS A 92 20.09 -8.85 -22.85
C HIS A 92 18.76 -8.92 -23.62
N ILE A 93 17.70 -9.54 -23.10
CA ILE A 93 16.39 -9.39 -23.76
C ILE A 93 15.97 -7.92 -23.58
N ALA A 94 16.09 -7.14 -24.67
CA ALA A 94 15.49 -5.83 -24.76
C ALA A 94 13.99 -6.01 -24.50
N LEU A 95 13.50 -5.35 -23.46
CA LEU A 95 12.05 -5.25 -23.23
C LEU A 95 11.41 -4.57 -24.45
N ALA A 96 10.13 -4.79 -24.69
CA ALA A 96 9.44 -4.15 -25.82
C ALA A 96 9.52 -2.61 -25.76
N ASN A 97 9.72 -2.06 -24.56
CA ASN A 97 9.99 -0.65 -24.30
C ASN A 97 11.45 -0.19 -24.56
N SER A 98 12.31 -1.01 -25.16
CA SER A 98 13.73 -0.75 -25.46
C SER A 98 14.62 -0.38 -24.26
N LEU A 99 14.14 -0.60 -23.03
CA LEU A 99 14.88 -0.24 -21.82
C LEU A 99 15.95 -1.28 -21.49
N HIS A 100 17.17 -0.81 -21.24
CA HIS A 100 18.27 -1.64 -20.75
C HIS A 100 18.35 -1.57 -19.22
N LEU A 101 17.92 -2.65 -18.56
CA LEU A 101 17.95 -2.77 -17.11
C LEU A 101 19.30 -3.28 -16.60
N THR A 102 19.86 -2.58 -15.62
CA THR A 102 21.03 -3.06 -14.86
C THR A 102 20.67 -4.28 -14.01
N PRO A 103 21.65 -5.08 -13.52
CA PRO A 103 21.37 -6.15 -12.56
C PRO A 103 20.62 -5.66 -11.32
N GLU A 104 20.95 -4.48 -10.83
CA GLU A 104 20.30 -3.82 -9.70
C GLU A 104 18.85 -3.48 -10.02
N ASP A 105 18.57 -2.93 -11.21
CA ASP A 105 17.21 -2.64 -11.66
C ASP A 105 16.37 -3.92 -11.74
N LYS A 106 16.94 -5.01 -12.25
CA LYS A 106 16.26 -6.31 -12.32
C LYS A 106 15.94 -6.85 -10.93
N ALA A 107 16.86 -6.70 -9.98
CA ALA A 107 16.63 -7.10 -8.59
C ALA A 107 15.54 -6.25 -7.91
N ALA A 108 15.55 -4.93 -8.12
CA ALA A 108 14.51 -4.03 -7.63
C ALA A 108 13.14 -4.35 -8.24
N PHE A 109 13.09 -4.59 -9.56
CA PHE A 109 11.84 -4.99 -10.22
C PHE A 109 11.34 -6.37 -9.75
N ALA A 110 12.24 -7.32 -9.47
CA ALA A 110 11.88 -8.63 -8.92
C ALA A 110 11.36 -8.56 -7.46
N TYR A 111 11.60 -7.47 -6.74
CA TYR A 111 11.09 -7.23 -5.38
C TYR A 111 9.61 -6.80 -5.36
N ILE A 112 9.10 -6.19 -6.44
CA ILE A 112 7.73 -5.63 -6.51
C ILE A 112 6.62 -6.57 -6.03
N PRO A 113 6.59 -7.87 -6.36
CA PRO A 113 5.57 -8.79 -5.87
C PRO A 113 5.40 -8.82 -4.34
N GLN A 114 6.46 -8.48 -3.61
CA GLN A 114 6.52 -8.49 -2.14
C GLN A 114 6.53 -7.08 -1.54
N SER A 115 6.33 -6.05 -2.37
CA SER A 115 6.38 -4.65 -1.94
C SER A 115 5.23 -4.30 -1.01
N ILE A 116 5.47 -3.31 -0.14
CA ILE A 116 4.45 -2.73 0.74
C ILE A 116 3.32 -2.14 -0.11
N MET A 117 3.63 -1.52 -1.25
CA MET A 117 2.62 -1.06 -2.21
C MET A 117 1.64 -2.17 -2.58
N VAL A 118 2.09 -3.36 -3.00
CA VAL A 118 1.20 -4.48 -3.35
C VAL A 118 0.35 -4.90 -2.15
N LEU A 119 0.97 -5.04 -0.97
CA LEU A 119 0.28 -5.45 0.26
C LEU A 119 -0.76 -4.43 0.74
N SER A 120 -0.60 -3.15 0.39
CA SER A 120 -1.49 -2.06 0.83
C SER A 120 -2.84 -2.05 0.10
N TYR A 121 -2.94 -2.70 -1.07
CA TYR A 121 -4.15 -2.66 -1.90
C TYR A 121 -4.76 -4.05 -2.13
N GLY A 122 -5.10 -4.70 -1.03
CA GLY A 122 -6.31 -5.54 -0.91
C GLY A 122 -6.39 -6.89 -1.63
N LYS A 123 -5.59 -7.13 -2.66
CA LYS A 123 -5.46 -8.43 -3.32
C LYS A 123 -4.00 -8.82 -3.37
N LEU A 124 -3.71 -10.07 -3.02
CA LEU A 124 -2.36 -10.63 -3.06
C LEU A 124 -1.82 -10.63 -4.50
N TRP A 125 -0.51 -10.76 -4.64
CA TRP A 125 0.17 -10.57 -5.93
C TRP A 125 -0.48 -11.33 -7.10
N PRO A 126 -0.68 -12.65 -7.06
CA PRO A 126 -1.26 -13.39 -8.18
C PRO A 126 -2.60 -12.79 -8.59
N TRP A 127 -2.81 -12.60 -9.89
CA TRP A 127 -4.07 -12.13 -10.45
C TRP A 127 -4.53 -10.73 -10.00
N SER A 128 -3.70 -9.98 -9.27
CA SER A 128 -3.98 -8.58 -8.94
C SER A 128 -3.82 -7.63 -10.12
N ASN A 129 -4.38 -6.42 -9.99
CA ASN A 129 -4.10 -5.32 -10.93
C ASN A 129 -2.59 -5.07 -11.06
N PHE A 130 -1.83 -5.10 -9.95
CA PHE A 130 -0.39 -4.87 -10.01
C PHE A 130 0.36 -5.98 -10.73
N SER A 131 -0.02 -7.25 -10.53
CA SER A 131 0.58 -8.36 -11.31
C SER A 131 0.26 -8.23 -12.79
N TYR A 132 -0.95 -7.82 -13.16
CA TYR A 132 -1.30 -7.59 -14.56
C TYR A 132 -0.45 -6.47 -15.16
N ILE A 133 -0.39 -5.31 -14.51
CA ILE A 133 0.43 -4.17 -14.94
C ILE A 133 1.90 -4.58 -15.07
N TYR A 134 2.43 -5.28 -14.07
CA TYR A 134 3.82 -5.73 -14.05
C TYR A 134 4.19 -6.63 -15.22
N THR A 135 3.29 -7.56 -15.58
CA THR A 135 3.55 -8.57 -16.62
C THR A 135 3.20 -8.07 -18.03
N HIS A 136 2.15 -7.26 -18.18
CA HIS A 136 1.60 -6.88 -19.49
C HIS A 136 1.87 -5.44 -19.89
N ILE A 137 1.96 -4.50 -18.94
CA ILE A 137 2.09 -3.06 -19.25
C ILE A 137 3.55 -2.60 -19.09
N ALA A 138 4.22 -2.98 -18.01
CA ALA A 138 5.56 -2.50 -17.70
C ALA A 138 6.60 -2.87 -18.78
N SER A 139 6.44 -4.01 -19.45
CA SER A 139 7.31 -4.43 -20.55
C SER A 139 7.16 -3.58 -21.81
N GLN A 140 6.01 -2.92 -22.00
CA GLN A 140 5.66 -2.11 -23.16
C GLN A 140 5.88 -0.61 -22.92
N TYR A 141 5.69 -0.14 -21.69
CA TYR A 141 5.79 1.27 -21.33
C TYR A 141 7.00 1.51 -20.41
N PRO A 142 8.05 2.23 -20.86
CA PRO A 142 9.27 2.42 -20.08
C PRO A 142 9.01 3.20 -18.80
N GLY A 143 8.12 4.19 -18.85
CA GLY A 143 7.73 4.98 -17.70
C GLY A 143 7.13 4.14 -16.57
N VAL A 144 6.27 3.16 -16.88
CA VAL A 144 5.70 2.23 -15.89
C VAL A 144 6.79 1.37 -15.25
N MET A 145 7.70 0.81 -16.06
CA MET A 145 8.84 0.01 -15.56
C MET A 145 9.73 0.82 -14.61
N ARG A 146 10.09 2.05 -15.02
CA ARG A 146 10.92 2.95 -14.20
C ARG A 146 10.24 3.36 -12.91
N SER A 147 8.94 3.67 -12.94
CA SER A 147 8.18 4.01 -11.73
C SER A 147 8.14 2.85 -10.74
N PHE A 148 7.97 1.59 -11.20
CA PHE A 148 8.10 0.42 -10.32
C PHE A 148 9.49 0.34 -9.70
N ILE A 149 10.55 0.43 -10.50
CA ILE A 149 11.93 0.36 -10.00
C ILE A 149 12.20 1.47 -8.98
N ALA A 150 11.71 2.69 -9.22
CA ALA A 150 11.84 3.80 -8.29
C ALA A 150 11.17 3.51 -6.95
N ILE A 151 9.93 3.01 -6.95
CA ILE A 151 9.22 2.60 -5.72
C ILE A 151 9.95 1.48 -4.99
N ALA A 152 10.39 0.44 -5.71
CA ALA A 152 11.14 -0.66 -5.11
C ALA A 152 12.41 -0.15 -4.41
N ASN A 153 13.16 0.74 -5.06
CA ASN A 153 14.35 1.33 -4.47
C ASN A 153 14.03 2.17 -3.23
N MET A 154 12.91 2.92 -3.20
CA MET A 154 12.48 3.66 -2.02
C MET A 154 12.09 2.75 -0.85
N GLU A 155 11.41 1.64 -1.10
CA GLU A 155 11.06 0.67 -0.06
C GLU A 155 12.29 -0.08 0.48
N LEU A 156 13.19 -0.50 -0.41
CA LEU A 156 14.46 -1.12 -0.03
C LEU A 156 15.34 -0.14 0.75
N ARG A 157 15.34 1.14 0.36
CA ARG A 157 16.01 2.22 1.11
C ARG A 157 15.42 2.35 2.50
N ALA A 158 14.10 2.40 2.64
CA ALA A 158 13.44 2.47 3.93
C ALA A 158 13.82 1.28 4.83
N LYS A 159 13.90 0.08 4.26
CA LYS A 159 14.38 -1.12 4.97
C LYS A 159 15.82 -0.97 5.46
N ASP A 160 16.74 -0.48 4.64
CA ASP A 160 18.13 -0.27 5.04
C ASP A 160 18.25 0.83 6.12
N LEU A 161 17.42 1.88 6.06
CA LEU A 161 17.36 2.90 7.12
C LEU A 161 16.86 2.34 8.46
N LEU A 162 15.87 1.45 8.45
CA LEU A 162 15.41 0.76 9.66
C LEU A 162 16.50 -0.14 10.24
N ILE A 163 17.23 -0.87 9.39
CA ILE A 163 18.38 -1.68 9.82
C ILE A 163 19.46 -0.79 10.44
N ALA A 164 19.75 0.36 9.83
CA ALA A 164 20.73 1.31 10.35
C ALA A 164 20.35 1.87 11.72
N GLN A 165 19.07 2.05 12.00
CA GLN A 165 18.57 2.57 13.27
C GLN A 165 18.89 1.64 14.46
N ASP A 166 18.89 0.33 14.22
CA ASP A 166 19.12 -0.69 15.24
C ASP A 166 20.57 -1.23 15.25
N ALA A 167 21.40 -0.81 14.30
CA ALA A 167 22.76 -1.33 14.12
C ALA A 167 23.79 -0.66 15.04
N ILE A 168 24.75 -1.45 15.53
CA ILE A 168 25.93 -0.94 16.27
C ILE A 168 26.86 -0.16 15.32
N ASP A 169 26.97 -0.62 14.07
CA ASP A 169 27.69 0.07 13.00
C ASP A 169 26.75 0.30 11.79
N PRO A 170 26.17 1.50 11.65
CA PRO A 170 25.18 1.79 10.62
C PRO A 170 25.79 2.15 9.25
N ALA A 171 27.12 2.30 9.14
CA ALA A 171 27.76 2.93 7.98
C ALA A 171 27.40 2.24 6.65
N GLY A 172 27.51 0.91 6.60
CA GLY A 172 27.20 0.15 5.39
C GLY A 172 25.71 0.17 5.00
N ALA A 173 24.80 0.24 5.97
CA ALA A 173 23.37 0.35 5.71
C ALA A 173 23.00 1.74 5.18
N LEU A 174 23.59 2.80 5.75
CA LEU A 174 23.41 4.17 5.28
C LEU A 174 23.96 4.39 3.86
N GLU A 175 25.12 3.80 3.54
CA GLU A 175 25.68 3.88 2.18
C GLU A 175 24.75 3.23 1.15
N ARG A 176 24.22 2.03 1.44
CA ARG A 176 23.24 1.36 0.57
C ARG A 176 21.95 2.17 0.44
N ALA A 177 21.43 2.69 1.55
CA ALA A 177 20.25 3.55 1.54
C ALA A 177 20.43 4.80 0.68
N SER A 178 21.62 5.42 0.73
CA SER A 178 21.98 6.56 -0.11
C SER A 178 21.96 6.20 -1.60
N ARG A 179 22.65 5.10 -1.97
CA ARG A 179 22.69 4.60 -3.35
C ARG A 179 21.30 4.26 -3.90
N LEU A 180 20.46 3.60 -3.10
CA LEU A 180 19.08 3.28 -3.46
C LEU A 180 18.25 4.56 -3.67
N GLY A 181 18.42 5.56 -2.81
CA GLY A 181 17.78 6.87 -2.98
C GLY A 181 18.17 7.54 -4.29
N SER A 182 19.47 7.64 -4.60
CA SER A 182 19.94 8.21 -5.86
C SER A 182 19.41 7.46 -7.09
N ALA A 183 19.42 6.11 -7.05
CA ALA A 183 18.87 5.30 -8.14
C ALA A 183 17.36 5.52 -8.32
N ALA A 184 16.61 5.63 -7.22
CA ALA A 184 15.18 5.90 -7.25
C ALA A 184 14.88 7.27 -7.90
N THR A 185 15.62 8.32 -7.52
CA THR A 185 15.47 9.68 -8.09
C THR A 185 15.75 9.72 -9.59
N VAL A 186 16.75 8.98 -10.07
CA VAL A 186 17.06 8.90 -11.51
C VAL A 186 15.89 8.29 -12.28
N HIS A 187 15.40 7.13 -11.83
CA HIS A 187 14.27 6.46 -12.50
C HIS A 187 12.98 7.26 -12.41
N TYR A 188 12.72 7.91 -11.27
CA TYR A 188 11.60 8.83 -11.10
C TYR A 188 11.66 9.98 -12.12
N SER A 189 12.80 10.65 -12.23
CA SER A 189 12.98 11.78 -13.15
C SER A 189 12.80 11.37 -14.60
N GLN A 190 13.26 10.17 -14.97
CA GLN A 190 13.07 9.61 -16.31
C GLN A 190 11.60 9.20 -16.55
N ALA A 191 10.93 8.64 -15.55
CA ALA A 191 9.51 8.30 -15.64
C ALA A 191 8.62 9.54 -15.84
N LEU A 192 8.98 10.71 -15.28
CA LEU A 192 8.30 11.97 -15.57
C LEU A 192 8.43 12.41 -17.03
N GLN A 193 9.60 12.17 -17.65
CA GLN A 193 9.81 12.44 -19.08
C GLN A 193 8.98 11.48 -19.95
N ASP A 194 8.94 10.20 -19.57
CA ASP A 194 8.10 9.19 -20.22
C ASP A 194 6.61 9.54 -20.08
N LEU A 195 6.18 10.06 -18.92
CA LEU A 195 4.80 10.51 -18.67
C LEU A 195 4.41 11.63 -19.63
N SER A 196 5.27 12.64 -19.74
CA SER A 196 5.06 13.79 -20.64
C SER A 196 4.98 13.36 -22.10
N SER A 197 5.84 12.41 -22.49
CA SER A 197 5.86 11.84 -23.85
C SER A 197 4.58 11.06 -24.15
N LEU A 198 4.13 10.23 -23.22
CA LEU A 198 2.89 9.46 -23.35
C LEU A 198 1.66 10.36 -23.41
N LEU A 199 1.59 11.40 -22.57
CA LEU A 199 0.52 12.41 -22.64
C LEU A 199 0.48 13.11 -24.00
N SER A 200 1.64 13.52 -24.52
CA SER A 200 1.74 14.15 -25.84
C SER A 200 1.29 13.21 -26.96
N HIS A 201 1.61 11.92 -26.84
CA HIS A 201 1.17 10.88 -27.78
C HIS A 201 -0.35 10.71 -27.77
N ILE A 202 -0.97 10.56 -26.59
CA ILE A 202 -2.43 10.41 -26.45
C ILE A 202 -3.17 11.64 -26.97
N CYS A 203 -2.64 12.85 -26.75
CA CYS A 203 -3.23 14.07 -27.29
C CYS A 203 -3.11 14.20 -28.82
N SER A 204 -2.14 13.53 -29.44
CA SER A 204 -1.84 13.66 -30.88
C SER A 204 -2.40 12.53 -31.74
N THR A 205 -2.81 11.42 -31.13
CA THR A 205 -3.25 10.20 -31.81
C THR A 205 -4.60 9.73 -31.29
N ALA A 206 -5.20 8.74 -31.96
CA ALA A 206 -6.43 8.14 -31.45
C ALA A 206 -6.13 7.41 -30.12
N GLU A 207 -6.87 7.79 -29.08
CA GLU A 207 -6.73 7.26 -27.72
C GLU A 207 -6.87 5.72 -27.69
N GLN A 208 -5.82 5.02 -27.28
CA GLN A 208 -5.83 3.57 -27.10
C GLN A 208 -6.00 3.21 -25.62
N SER A 209 -6.76 2.14 -25.35
CA SER A 209 -7.01 1.65 -23.99
C SER A 209 -5.72 1.37 -23.21
N CYS A 210 -4.72 0.77 -23.86
CA CYS A 210 -3.44 0.45 -23.23
C CYS A 210 -2.63 1.70 -22.86
N ASP A 211 -2.72 2.77 -23.66
CA ASP A 211 -2.06 4.05 -23.36
C ASP A 211 -2.69 4.72 -22.14
N VAL A 212 -4.02 4.68 -22.05
CA VAL A 212 -4.75 5.20 -20.88
C VAL A 212 -4.44 4.38 -19.63
N ASP A 213 -4.39 3.05 -19.74
CA ASP A 213 -4.00 2.18 -18.62
C ASP A 213 -2.57 2.45 -18.14
N ALA A 214 -1.63 2.63 -19.08
CA ALA A 214 -0.25 3.00 -18.76
C ALA A 214 -0.17 4.39 -18.12
N LEU A 215 -0.91 5.37 -18.65
CA LEU A 215 -0.94 6.74 -18.13
C LEU A 215 -1.42 6.80 -16.68
N PHE A 216 -2.56 6.19 -16.39
CA PHE A 216 -3.10 6.14 -15.02
C PHE A 216 -2.23 5.33 -14.07
N THR A 217 -1.60 4.26 -14.58
CA THR A 217 -0.59 3.52 -13.82
C THR A 217 0.58 4.42 -13.45
N MET A 218 1.15 5.15 -14.40
CA MET A 218 2.28 6.03 -14.14
C MET A 218 1.93 7.12 -13.13
N TRP A 219 0.77 7.78 -13.27
CA TRP A 219 0.31 8.76 -12.29
C TRP A 219 0.21 8.19 -10.87
N PHE A 220 -0.40 7.01 -10.72
CA PHE A 220 -0.48 6.36 -9.41
C PHE A 220 0.92 6.05 -8.84
N LEU A 221 1.82 5.47 -9.64
CA LEU A 221 3.14 5.07 -9.17
C LEU A 221 4.04 6.29 -8.86
N ILE A 222 3.93 7.37 -9.63
CA ILE A 222 4.61 8.65 -9.38
C ILE A 222 4.14 9.23 -8.03
N LEU A 223 2.83 9.34 -7.82
CA LEU A 223 2.27 9.80 -6.55
C LEU A 223 2.69 8.89 -5.38
N ARG A 224 2.77 7.58 -5.61
CA ARG A 224 3.24 6.63 -4.59
C ARG A 224 4.72 6.81 -4.27
N TYR A 225 5.56 7.10 -5.25
CA TYR A 225 6.97 7.46 -5.02
C TYR A 225 7.06 8.74 -4.18
N GLU A 226 6.30 9.78 -4.55
CA GLU A 226 6.32 11.07 -3.87
C GLU A 226 5.84 10.97 -2.41
N ALA A 227 4.94 10.02 -2.10
CA ALA A 227 4.54 9.74 -0.72
C ALA A 227 5.70 9.22 0.17
N TYR A 228 6.78 8.70 -0.41
CA TYR A 228 8.01 8.35 0.33
C TYR A 228 8.98 9.52 0.47
N ASP A 229 8.85 10.57 -0.34
CA ASP A 229 9.77 11.70 -0.40
C ASP A 229 9.05 13.03 -0.12
N SER A 230 9.15 13.49 1.13
CA SER A 230 8.47 14.71 1.58
C SER A 230 8.81 15.96 0.77
N GLU A 231 9.98 16.02 0.13
CA GLU A 231 10.41 17.16 -0.68
C GLU A 231 9.57 17.31 -1.97
N THR A 232 8.91 16.24 -2.40
CA THR A 232 8.12 16.20 -3.65
C THR A 232 6.63 16.46 -3.45
N THR A 233 6.17 16.73 -2.22
CA THR A 233 4.74 16.94 -1.90
C THR A 233 4.05 17.99 -2.78
N GLY A 234 4.76 19.05 -3.19
CA GLY A 234 4.22 20.08 -4.07
C GLY A 234 4.02 19.60 -5.52
N ALA A 235 4.84 18.67 -6.00
CA ALA A 235 4.72 18.08 -7.34
C ALA A 235 3.51 17.15 -7.43
N SER A 236 3.18 16.43 -6.35
CA SER A 236 1.97 15.59 -6.28
C SER A 236 0.69 16.35 -6.61
N LEU A 237 0.54 17.58 -6.11
CA LEU A 237 -0.65 18.41 -6.38
C LEU A 237 -0.76 18.78 -7.87
N LEU A 238 0.37 19.02 -8.55
CA LEU A 238 0.38 19.30 -9.98
C LEU A 238 -0.06 18.07 -10.78
N HIS A 239 0.38 16.88 -10.37
CA HIS A 239 -0.06 15.62 -10.98
C HIS A 239 -1.56 15.40 -10.80
N LEU A 240 -2.11 15.65 -9.60
CA LEU A 240 -3.55 15.56 -9.34
C LEU A 240 -4.37 16.54 -10.18
N GLU A 241 -3.89 17.78 -10.38
CA GLU A 241 -4.55 18.75 -11.29
C GLU A 241 -4.47 18.30 -12.75
N GLY A 242 -3.35 17.70 -13.15
CA GLY A 242 -3.19 17.09 -14.48
C GLY A 242 -4.22 15.97 -14.71
N ILE A 243 -4.40 15.07 -13.74
CA ILE A 243 -5.41 14.01 -13.79
C ILE A 243 -6.81 14.62 -13.87
N ARG A 244 -7.12 15.63 -13.04
CA ARG A 244 -8.41 16.33 -13.07
C ARG A 244 -8.71 16.92 -14.44
N SER A 245 -7.71 17.56 -15.05
CA SER A 245 -7.84 18.14 -16.39
C SER A 245 -8.05 17.08 -17.47
N PHE A 246 -7.32 15.97 -17.40
CA PHE A 246 -7.49 14.83 -18.32
C PHE A 246 -8.87 14.17 -18.20
N LEU A 247 -9.44 14.13 -16.99
CA LEU A 247 -10.74 13.50 -16.73
C LEU A 247 -11.95 14.30 -17.20
N ARG A 248 -11.80 15.57 -17.60
CA ARG A 248 -12.93 16.43 -18.00
C ARG A 248 -13.83 15.82 -19.09
N PRO A 249 -13.32 15.21 -20.17
CA PRO A 249 -14.17 14.59 -21.20
C PRO A 249 -14.96 13.38 -20.67
N TYR A 250 -14.38 12.60 -19.76
CA TYR A 250 -15.06 11.46 -19.11
C TYR A 250 -16.15 11.91 -18.13
N LEU A 251 -15.97 13.10 -17.53
CA LEU A 251 -16.92 13.73 -16.63
C LEU A 251 -18.13 14.34 -17.33
N GLN A 252 -17.96 14.81 -18.57
CA GLN A 252 -19.01 15.51 -19.33
C GLN A 252 -19.96 14.57 -20.06
N GLY A 253 -19.81 13.25 -19.89
CA GLY A 253 -20.74 12.27 -20.44
C GLY A 253 -20.64 12.08 -21.95
N GLU A 254 -19.48 12.38 -22.56
CA GLU A 254 -19.22 12.19 -24.00
C GLU A 254 -19.14 10.70 -24.44
N GLY A 255 -19.72 9.78 -23.66
CA GLY A 255 -19.70 8.32 -23.92
C GLY A 255 -18.34 7.66 -23.71
N LYS A 256 -17.29 8.41 -23.34
CA LYS A 256 -15.96 7.87 -23.05
C LYS A 256 -15.94 7.10 -21.73
N LYS A 257 -15.35 5.91 -21.75
CA LYS A 257 -15.18 5.05 -20.58
C LYS A 257 -13.70 4.77 -20.35
N LEU A 258 -13.25 5.00 -19.12
CA LEU A 258 -11.92 4.57 -18.68
C LEU A 258 -11.80 3.04 -18.73
N PRO A 259 -10.67 2.48 -19.18
CA PRO A 259 -10.47 1.04 -19.10
C PRO A 259 -10.33 0.54 -17.65
N CYS A 260 -10.41 -0.78 -17.46
CA CYS A 260 -10.53 -1.38 -16.13
C CYS A 260 -9.30 -1.13 -15.24
N VAL A 261 -8.09 -1.17 -15.81
CA VAL A 261 -6.86 -0.92 -15.04
C VAL A 261 -6.77 0.56 -14.65
N ALA A 262 -7.06 1.48 -15.57
CA ALA A 262 -7.12 2.91 -15.29
C ALA A 262 -8.11 3.26 -14.17
N GLN A 263 -9.30 2.63 -14.14
CA GLN A 263 -10.25 2.81 -13.04
C GLN A 263 -9.68 2.35 -11.68
N GLY A 264 -8.96 1.21 -11.68
CA GLY A 264 -8.23 0.71 -10.51
C GLY A 264 -7.19 1.69 -10.00
N MET A 265 -6.33 2.18 -10.90
CA MET A 265 -5.28 3.13 -10.56
C MET A 265 -5.84 4.49 -10.13
N LEU A 266 -6.95 4.94 -10.72
CA LEU A 266 -7.65 6.14 -10.27
C LEU A 266 -8.18 5.97 -8.85
N LEU A 267 -8.86 4.86 -8.54
CA LEU A 267 -9.35 4.59 -7.18
C LEU A 267 -8.20 4.59 -6.15
N TYR A 268 -7.08 3.93 -6.48
CA TYR A 268 -5.92 3.90 -5.58
C TYR A 268 -5.25 5.27 -5.43
N THR A 269 -5.30 6.10 -6.47
CA THR A 269 -4.89 7.50 -6.42
C THR A 269 -5.80 8.33 -5.49
N LEU A 270 -7.12 8.11 -5.50
CA LEU A 270 -8.04 8.74 -4.54
C LEU A 270 -7.69 8.35 -3.10
N TYR A 271 -7.32 7.08 -2.87
CA TYR A 271 -6.89 6.63 -1.55
C TYR A 271 -5.55 7.25 -1.13
N LEU A 272 -4.58 7.39 -2.04
CA LEU A 272 -3.31 8.09 -1.73
C LEU A 272 -3.52 9.56 -1.37
N ASP A 273 -4.39 10.26 -2.10
CA ASP A 273 -4.73 11.66 -1.81
C ASP A 273 -5.44 11.78 -0.45
N ALA A 274 -6.39 10.89 -0.17
CA ALA A 274 -7.06 10.81 1.12
C ALA A 274 -6.08 10.52 2.27
N ASP A 275 -5.10 9.65 2.02
CA ASP A 275 -4.07 9.33 3.00
C ASP A 275 -3.12 10.48 3.30
N SER A 276 -2.81 11.27 2.29
CA SER A 276 -1.95 12.45 2.41
C SER A 276 -2.62 13.59 3.19
N ALA A 277 -3.96 13.64 3.23
CA ALA A 277 -4.74 14.69 3.89
C ALA A 277 -4.49 14.80 5.41
N THR A 278 -4.00 13.74 6.07
CA THR A 278 -3.66 13.80 7.51
C THR A 278 -2.39 14.57 7.82
N GLY A 279 -1.45 14.64 6.86
CA GLY A 279 -0.18 15.35 7.01
C GLY A 279 -0.11 16.67 6.24
N ASN A 280 -0.99 16.84 5.25
CA ASN A 280 -0.99 17.99 4.36
C ASN A 280 -2.42 18.55 4.18
N THR A 281 -2.65 19.79 4.62
CA THR A 281 -3.95 20.47 4.53
C THR A 281 -4.37 20.81 3.11
N SER A 282 -3.48 20.74 2.13
CA SER A 282 -3.79 20.93 0.70
C SER A 282 -4.15 19.62 -0.02
N SER A 283 -3.92 18.47 0.61
CA SER A 283 -4.29 17.14 0.09
C SER A 283 -5.71 16.74 0.51
N GLY A 284 -6.25 15.72 -0.15
CA GLY A 284 -7.59 15.18 0.10
C GLY A 284 -8.69 15.83 -0.74
N GLN A 285 -8.43 17.00 -1.34
CA GLN A 285 -9.41 17.69 -2.16
C GLN A 285 -9.74 16.91 -3.43
N PHE A 286 -8.75 16.24 -4.03
CA PHE A 286 -8.99 15.44 -5.23
C PHE A 286 -9.93 14.27 -4.93
N CYS A 287 -9.75 13.57 -3.81
CA CYS A 287 -10.66 12.52 -3.37
C CYS A 287 -12.07 13.06 -3.02
N LEU A 288 -12.16 14.23 -2.37
CA LEU A 288 -13.43 14.89 -2.04
C LEU A 288 -14.26 15.26 -3.29
N ASP A 289 -13.61 15.66 -4.38
CA ASP A 289 -14.29 15.97 -5.65
C ASP A 289 -15.05 14.75 -6.21
N PHE A 290 -14.60 13.52 -5.88
CA PHE A 290 -15.20 12.26 -6.32
C PHE A 290 -16.21 11.71 -5.32
N LEU A 291 -15.98 11.94 -4.02
CA LEU A 291 -16.91 11.62 -2.94
C LEU A 291 -18.19 12.44 -2.98
N SER A 292 -18.10 13.70 -3.41
CA SER A 292 -19.25 14.61 -3.51
C SER A 292 -20.16 14.37 -4.72
N ARG A 293 -19.81 13.40 -5.58
CA ARG A 293 -20.58 13.05 -6.78
C ARG A 293 -21.73 12.12 -6.42
N ASP A 294 -22.75 12.10 -7.27
CA ASP A 294 -23.83 11.11 -7.15
C ASP A 294 -23.28 9.69 -7.32
N ALA A 295 -23.78 8.72 -6.55
CA ALA A 295 -23.30 7.34 -6.62
C ALA A 295 -23.47 6.71 -8.01
N HIS A 296 -24.45 7.16 -8.81
CA HIS A 296 -24.70 6.69 -10.17
C HIS A 296 -23.76 7.31 -11.21
N ASP A 297 -22.98 8.33 -10.83
CA ASP A 297 -21.97 8.89 -11.74
C ASP A 297 -20.89 7.84 -12.03
N TYR A 298 -20.54 7.69 -13.30
CA TYR A 298 -19.57 6.69 -13.79
C TYR A 298 -18.19 6.77 -13.12
N ILE A 299 -17.79 7.96 -12.65
CA ILE A 299 -16.54 8.13 -11.93
C ILE A 299 -16.75 8.61 -10.50
N SER A 300 -17.91 8.34 -9.90
CA SER A 300 -18.08 8.55 -8.46
C SER A 300 -17.12 7.65 -7.67
N HIS A 301 -16.81 8.06 -6.45
CA HIS A 301 -15.99 7.26 -5.53
C HIS A 301 -16.56 5.84 -5.34
N GLU A 302 -17.88 5.72 -5.16
CA GLU A 302 -18.56 4.42 -4.98
C GLU A 302 -18.58 3.60 -6.28
N HIS A 303 -18.88 4.22 -7.43
CA HIS A 303 -18.89 3.49 -8.71
C HIS A 303 -17.50 2.94 -9.05
N LEU A 304 -16.43 3.73 -8.84
CA LEU A 304 -15.06 3.26 -9.03
C LEU A 304 -14.75 2.05 -8.14
N PHE A 305 -15.15 2.08 -6.86
CA PHE A 305 -14.98 0.94 -5.97
C PHE A 305 -15.67 -0.32 -6.50
N LEU A 306 -16.95 -0.23 -6.85
CA LEU A 306 -17.71 -1.37 -7.37
C LEU A 306 -17.12 -1.89 -8.69
N SER A 307 -16.73 -0.97 -9.58
CA SER A 307 -16.11 -1.32 -10.86
C SER A 307 -14.81 -2.11 -10.65
N VAL A 308 -13.92 -1.63 -9.77
CA VAL A 308 -12.64 -2.28 -9.46
C VAL A 308 -12.82 -3.65 -8.82
N ARG A 309 -13.86 -3.85 -8.00
CA ARG A 309 -14.19 -5.16 -7.43
C ARG A 309 -14.65 -6.18 -8.48
N SER A 310 -15.13 -5.74 -9.64
CA SER A 310 -15.55 -6.59 -10.75
C SER A 310 -14.57 -6.61 -11.94
N ALA A 311 -13.41 -5.95 -11.80
CA ALA A 311 -12.50 -5.68 -12.91
C ALA A 311 -11.58 -6.84 -13.24
N LEU A 312 -11.11 -7.61 -12.25
CA LEU A 312 -10.05 -8.60 -12.45
C LEU A 312 -10.44 -9.74 -13.41
N PRO A 313 -11.66 -10.31 -13.36
CA PRO A 313 -12.08 -11.29 -14.36
C PRO A 313 -12.16 -10.70 -15.78
N LYS A 314 -12.43 -9.39 -15.90
CA LYS A 314 -12.47 -8.69 -17.19
C LYS A 314 -11.06 -8.44 -17.75
N ILE A 315 -10.11 -8.17 -16.85
CA ILE A 315 -8.71 -7.90 -17.19
C ILE A 315 -7.97 -9.19 -17.59
N TRP A 316 -8.12 -10.26 -16.79
CA TRP A 316 -7.43 -11.53 -17.01
C TRP A 316 -8.19 -12.48 -17.95
N GLY A 317 -9.48 -12.22 -18.19
CA GLY A 317 -10.32 -13.01 -19.07
C GLY A 317 -10.40 -14.47 -18.61
N GLU A 318 -10.27 -15.39 -19.58
CA GLU A 318 -10.35 -16.84 -19.35
C GLU A 318 -9.25 -17.40 -18.44
N GLN A 319 -8.16 -16.65 -18.23
CA GLN A 319 -7.07 -17.07 -17.35
C GLN A 319 -7.43 -16.88 -15.88
N TYR A 320 -8.45 -16.08 -15.55
CA TYR A 320 -8.80 -15.78 -14.17
C TYR A 320 -9.42 -17.01 -13.48
N PRO A 321 -8.79 -17.56 -12.42
CA PRO A 321 -9.25 -18.78 -11.79
C PRO A 321 -10.58 -18.59 -11.04
N VAL A 322 -11.39 -19.65 -10.99
CA VAL A 322 -12.61 -19.68 -10.16
C VAL A 322 -12.28 -19.50 -8.67
N SER A 323 -11.14 -20.00 -8.19
CA SER A 323 -10.69 -19.78 -6.81
C SER A 323 -10.49 -18.31 -6.49
N GLU A 324 -10.05 -17.50 -7.47
CA GLU A 324 -9.86 -16.07 -7.30
C GLU A 324 -11.17 -15.29 -7.28
N LEU A 325 -12.22 -15.80 -7.95
CA LEU A 325 -13.57 -15.23 -7.84
C LEU A 325 -14.12 -15.38 -6.42
N VAL A 326 -13.84 -16.51 -5.76
CA VAL A 326 -14.24 -16.73 -4.37
C VAL A 326 -13.47 -15.82 -3.43
N ASP A 327 -12.15 -15.70 -3.63
CA ASP A 327 -11.29 -14.75 -2.90
C ASP A 327 -11.80 -13.29 -3.01
N ASP A 328 -12.21 -12.86 -4.21
CA ASP A 328 -12.76 -11.52 -4.42
C ASP A 328 -14.03 -11.26 -3.59
N LEU A 329 -14.90 -12.27 -3.46
CA LEU A 329 -16.12 -12.21 -2.66
C LEU A 329 -15.81 -12.16 -1.17
N GLU A 330 -14.85 -12.96 -0.70
CA GLU A 330 -14.43 -13.00 0.71
C GLU A 330 -13.76 -11.68 1.13
N ASN A 331 -12.92 -11.11 0.25
CA ASN A 331 -12.22 -9.86 0.48
C ASN A 331 -13.10 -8.61 0.31
N TYR A 332 -14.30 -8.74 -0.28
CA TYR A 332 -15.19 -7.61 -0.53
C TYR A 332 -15.48 -6.80 0.75
N ARG A 333 -15.85 -7.47 1.86
CA ARG A 333 -16.28 -6.79 3.09
C ARG A 333 -15.15 -5.98 3.75
N PRO A 334 -13.94 -6.54 3.99
CA PRO A 334 -12.81 -5.75 4.48
C PRO A 334 -12.48 -4.56 3.57
N LEU A 335 -12.50 -4.75 2.25
CA LEU A 335 -12.20 -3.69 1.29
C LEU A 335 -13.28 -2.61 1.25
N ARG A 336 -14.55 -2.98 1.42
CA ARG A 336 -15.65 -2.03 1.55
C ARG A 336 -15.50 -1.19 2.80
N LEU A 337 -15.14 -1.80 3.93
CA LEU A 337 -14.86 -1.06 5.15
C LEU A 337 -13.71 -0.07 4.93
N TYR A 338 -12.59 -0.51 4.35
CA TYR A 338 -11.47 0.38 4.02
C TYR A 338 -11.91 1.55 3.14
N HIS A 339 -12.70 1.28 2.09
CA HIS A 339 -13.25 2.31 1.20
C HIS A 339 -14.12 3.34 1.93
N LEU A 340 -15.02 2.89 2.80
CA LEU A 340 -15.87 3.77 3.60
C LEU A 340 -15.05 4.60 4.59
N CYS A 341 -14.00 4.02 5.17
CA CYS A 341 -13.08 4.73 6.07
C CYS A 341 -12.37 5.90 5.36
N GLN A 342 -12.08 5.81 4.06
CA GLN A 342 -11.46 6.91 3.32
C GLN A 342 -12.38 8.13 3.24
N GLY A 343 -13.68 7.92 2.98
CA GLY A 343 -14.68 9.00 3.00
C GLY A 343 -14.86 9.59 4.40
N ALA A 344 -15.02 8.74 5.42
CA ALA A 344 -15.18 9.18 6.80
C ALA A 344 -13.96 9.98 7.32
N LYS A 345 -12.75 9.56 6.94
CA LYS A 345 -11.50 10.26 7.26
C LYS A 345 -11.49 11.68 6.72
N LEU A 346 -11.84 11.86 5.45
CA LEU A 346 -11.85 13.18 4.82
C LEU A 346 -12.94 14.09 5.36
N GLU A 347 -14.14 13.57 5.62
CA GLU A 347 -15.21 14.33 6.25
C GLU A 347 -14.83 14.77 7.67
N LEU A 348 -14.21 13.89 8.46
CA LEU A 348 -13.70 14.26 9.78
C LEU A 348 -12.65 15.36 9.70
N LEU A 349 -11.70 15.28 8.76
CA LEU A 349 -10.69 16.31 8.55
C LEU A 349 -11.31 17.64 8.10
N ARG A 350 -12.30 17.60 7.21
CA ARG A 350 -13.04 18.78 6.77
C ARG A 350 -13.77 19.45 7.93
N LEU A 351 -14.46 18.65 8.76
CA LEU A 351 -15.12 19.14 9.96
C LEU A 351 -14.11 19.75 10.92
N ALA A 352 -12.99 19.07 11.21
CA ALA A 352 -11.94 19.59 12.08
C ALA A 352 -11.41 20.95 11.60
N ARG A 353 -11.16 21.11 10.29
CA ARG A 353 -10.73 22.39 9.68
C ARG A 353 -11.80 23.49 9.75
N SER A 354 -13.07 23.12 9.69
CA SER A 354 -14.16 24.08 9.88
C SER A 354 -14.32 24.49 11.36
N THR A 355 -13.99 23.60 12.29
CA THR A 355 -14.15 23.81 13.75
C THR A 355 -13.07 24.70 14.37
N THR A 356 -11.89 24.78 13.77
CA THR A 356 -10.82 25.69 14.22
C THR A 356 -11.19 27.18 14.10
N ARG A 357 -12.40 27.51 13.63
CA ARG A 357 -12.90 28.89 13.52
C ARG A 357 -13.95 29.31 14.55
N GLU A 358 -14.66 28.40 15.26
CA GLU A 358 -15.72 28.79 16.22
C GLU A 358 -15.94 27.76 17.38
N GLU A 359 -16.07 28.24 18.62
CA GLU A 359 -16.28 27.43 19.84
C GLU A 359 -17.58 26.58 19.85
N GLY A 360 -18.58 26.90 19.02
CA GLY A 360 -19.81 26.11 18.87
C GLY A 360 -19.64 24.82 18.04
N SER A 361 -18.47 24.62 17.44
CA SER A 361 -18.28 23.66 16.36
C SER A 361 -18.03 22.22 16.81
N LEU A 362 -17.52 21.99 18.04
CA LEU A 362 -17.31 20.64 18.59
C LEU A 362 -18.63 19.88 18.84
N LYS A 363 -19.69 20.56 19.28
CA LYS A 363 -21.02 19.94 19.44
C LYS A 363 -21.64 19.57 18.09
N LYS A 364 -21.40 20.39 17.06
CA LYS A 364 -21.84 20.12 15.69
C LYS A 364 -21.06 18.96 15.06
N LEU A 365 -19.76 18.87 15.33
CA LEU A 365 -18.91 17.75 14.93
C LEU A 365 -19.39 16.44 15.57
N TRP A 366 -19.71 16.46 16.87
CA TRP A 366 -20.25 15.29 17.57
C TRP A 366 -21.60 14.83 16.99
N GLY A 367 -22.53 15.75 16.73
CA GLY A 367 -23.83 15.41 16.11
C GLY A 367 -23.71 14.82 14.70
N ASN A 368 -22.73 15.24 13.90
CA ASN A 368 -22.47 14.66 12.58
C ASN A 368 -21.83 13.26 12.65
N VAL A 369 -21.02 12.99 13.68
CA VAL A 369 -20.44 11.66 13.89
C VAL A 369 -21.52 10.67 14.34
N GLU A 370 -22.49 11.12 15.15
CA GLU A 370 -23.64 10.30 15.56
C GLU A 370 -24.54 9.93 14.37
N SER A 371 -24.81 10.87 13.45
CA SER A 371 -25.63 10.60 12.26
C SER A 371 -24.95 9.69 11.22
N PHE A 372 -23.61 9.57 11.24
CA PHE A 372 -22.86 8.64 10.38
C PHE A 372 -23.18 7.17 10.69
N GLY A 373 -23.64 6.84 11.90
CA GLY A 373 -24.04 5.50 12.29
C GLY A 373 -25.41 5.06 11.76
N ASP A 374 -26.30 6.00 11.49
CA ASP A 374 -27.72 5.74 11.18
C ASP A 374 -28.01 5.52 9.69
N VAL A 375 -27.03 5.77 8.80
CA VAL A 375 -27.20 5.55 7.34
C VAL A 375 -27.02 4.06 6.97
N SER A 376 -26.74 3.18 7.93
CA SER A 376 -26.59 1.74 7.69
C SER A 376 -27.92 0.94 7.70
N SER A 377 -29.07 1.61 7.69
CA SER A 377 -30.39 0.96 7.75
C SER A 377 -31.38 1.34 6.64
N ALA A 378 -30.91 1.65 5.43
CA ALA A 378 -31.75 1.78 4.24
C ALA A 378 -31.24 0.93 3.09
#